data_AF-A0A9W6SVY4-F1
#
_entry.id   AF-A0A9W6SVY4-F1
#
_cell.length_a   1.000
_cell.length_b   1.000
_cell.length_c   1.000
_cell.angle_alpha   90.00
_cell.angle_beta   90.00
_cell.angle_gamma   90.00
#
_symmetry.space_group_name_H-M   'P 1'
#
loop_
_entity.id
_entity.type
_entity.pdbx_description
1 polymer ?
#
loop_
_entity_poly.entity_id
_entity_poly.type
_entity_poly.pdbx_seq_one_letter_code
_entity_poly.pdbx_strand_id
1 'polypeptide(L)'
;MFLRQQVPKNLKSLTRTNCLLFHTSSKALSFYAIKDQVDEFAYYHEVNKKLKPLVYRSKNAETLTSLNLVDAKGRTIEPRKYPGFPSKDKFVTFIDNLLVADELRSLESTFKDLDRLVPDYLVPSLVNAYLYKSAEFGEFYKGLDFVYSLRNYIKNFSSRNVDCISLIRYIQISKQEISDLKFIESKLSFPNKLNKKGISDLTKLIQLSLINKIYSNNSNFELNKINSELMESLKTFEGIKVKDEKLELTEPLKNYKRWSHAILITEAFKDSVNSLPSEEQKQYTELLDKIQPFAKHTAELQKAANIEESLFKKLYAKTPFEKKEPVVEASEEPAADAAEEK
;
A
#
# COMPACT_ATOMS: atom_id res chain seq x y z
N MET A 1 21.94 26.55 -2.92
CA MET A 1 23.15 27.39 -2.98
C MET A 1 24.22 26.52 -3.61
N PHE A 2 24.63 26.78 -4.85
CA PHE A 2 25.61 25.94 -5.56
C PHE A 2 26.96 26.64 -5.53
N LEU A 3 27.99 25.92 -5.10
CA LEU A 3 29.36 26.42 -5.05
C LEU A 3 30.04 26.08 -6.38
N ARG A 4 30.66 27.10 -7.01
CA ARG A 4 31.62 26.85 -8.08
C ARG A 4 32.90 26.31 -7.44
N GLN A 5 33.26 25.06 -7.73
CA GLN A 5 34.62 24.58 -7.48
C GLN A 5 35.50 24.97 -8.67
N GLN A 6 36.59 25.68 -8.41
CA GLN A 6 37.70 25.77 -9.35
C GLN A 6 38.55 24.51 -9.15
N VAL A 7 38.57 23.63 -10.17
CA VAL A 7 39.45 22.46 -10.18
C VAL A 7 40.75 22.83 -10.92
N PRO A 8 41.93 22.56 -10.35
CA PRO A 8 43.19 22.82 -11.03
C PRO A 8 43.35 21.89 -12.24
N LYS A 9 43.74 22.49 -13.37
CA LYS A 9 44.16 21.80 -14.57
C LYS A 9 45.47 21.10 -14.29
N ASN A 10 45.44 19.79 -14.02
CA ASN A 10 46.44 18.80 -14.45
C ASN A 10 46.22 17.47 -13.71
N LEU A 11 45.83 16.44 -14.45
CA LEU A 11 46.37 15.08 -14.31
C LEU A 11 45.84 14.24 -15.48
N LYS A 12 46.72 14.05 -16.47
CA LYS A 12 46.54 13.08 -17.55
C LYS A 12 46.83 11.68 -17.03
N SER A 13 46.00 10.75 -17.50
CA SER A 13 46.26 9.32 -17.72
C SER A 13 46.77 8.46 -16.56
N LEU A 14 45.96 7.49 -16.15
CA LEU A 14 46.43 6.11 -15.95
C LEU A 14 45.24 5.11 -16.02
N THR A 15 45.34 4.27 -17.05
CA THR A 15 44.98 2.84 -17.12
C THR A 15 43.54 2.35 -16.93
N ARG A 16 43.02 1.83 -18.05
CA ARG A 16 42.11 0.69 -18.19
C ARG A 16 42.50 -0.49 -17.27
N THR A 17 41.53 -1.07 -16.56
CA THR A 17 41.41 -2.54 -16.44
C THR A 17 39.99 -2.97 -16.02
N ASN A 18 39.44 -3.92 -16.79
CA ASN A 18 38.45 -4.97 -16.49
C ASN A 18 37.04 -4.59 -16.02
N CYS A 19 36.01 -4.75 -16.87
CA CYS A 19 35.30 -6.02 -17.14
C CYS A 19 34.74 -6.70 -15.89
N LEU A 20 33.53 -6.31 -15.50
CA LEU A 20 32.47 -7.23 -15.05
C LEU A 20 31.13 -6.67 -15.55
N LEU A 21 30.87 -6.89 -16.84
CA LEU A 21 29.52 -6.81 -17.39
C LEU A 21 28.74 -8.01 -16.87
N PHE A 22 28.00 -7.81 -15.78
CA PHE A 22 26.87 -8.67 -15.47
C PHE A 22 25.85 -8.47 -16.60
N HIS A 23 25.76 -9.45 -17.50
CA HIS A 23 24.61 -9.60 -18.38
C HIS A 23 23.38 -9.95 -17.54
N THR A 24 22.77 -8.95 -16.91
CA THR A 24 21.39 -9.05 -16.48
C THR A 24 20.51 -8.97 -17.73
N SER A 25 19.77 -10.06 -17.97
CA SER A 25 18.71 -10.23 -18.95
C SER A 25 18.02 -8.89 -19.35
N SER A 26 17.87 -8.62 -20.65
CA SER A 26 17.21 -7.39 -21.15
C SER A 26 15.78 -7.20 -20.63
N LYS A 27 15.14 -8.25 -20.09
CA LYS A 27 13.84 -8.18 -19.40
C LYS A 27 13.95 -7.56 -18.00
N ALA A 28 15.04 -7.80 -17.26
CA ALA A 28 15.28 -7.20 -15.95
C ALA A 28 15.49 -5.68 -16.07
N LEU A 29 16.25 -5.25 -17.09
CA LEU A 29 16.37 -3.83 -17.46
C LEU A 29 15.01 -3.19 -17.80
N SER A 30 14.07 -3.96 -18.36
CA SER A 30 12.71 -3.47 -18.65
C SER A 30 11.79 -3.38 -17.43
N PHE A 31 11.96 -4.25 -16.42
CA PHE A 31 11.07 -4.28 -15.25
C PHE A 31 11.33 -3.08 -14.32
N TYR A 32 12.61 -2.78 -14.06
CA TYR A 32 13.02 -1.66 -13.20
C TYR A 32 12.93 -0.29 -13.88
N ALA A 33 12.75 -0.25 -15.20
CA ALA A 33 12.69 1.00 -15.98
C ALA A 33 11.66 2.00 -15.46
N ILE A 34 10.52 1.54 -14.93
CA ILE A 34 9.51 2.46 -14.37
C ILE A 34 9.97 3.10 -13.07
N LYS A 35 10.72 2.37 -12.21
CA LYS A 35 11.31 2.94 -11.01
C LYS A 35 12.34 4.00 -11.39
N ASP A 36 13.25 3.67 -12.31
CA ASP A 36 14.26 4.61 -12.80
C ASP A 36 13.61 5.86 -13.39
N GLN A 37 12.51 5.70 -14.16
CA GLN A 37 11.76 6.83 -14.70
C GLN A 37 11.15 7.71 -13.59
N VAL A 38 10.64 7.10 -12.51
CA VAL A 38 10.08 7.82 -11.36
C VAL A 38 11.18 8.56 -10.58
N ASP A 39 12.34 7.93 -10.38
CA ASP A 39 13.49 8.55 -9.73
C ASP A 39 14.03 9.73 -10.55
N GLU A 40 14.15 9.58 -11.87
CA GLU A 40 14.51 10.67 -12.78
C GLU A 40 13.46 11.78 -12.79
N PHE A 41 12.17 11.44 -12.70
CA PHE A 41 11.10 12.42 -12.59
C PHE A 41 11.21 13.23 -11.29
N ALA A 42 11.48 12.58 -10.15
CA ALA A 42 11.76 13.27 -8.90
C ALA A 42 13.00 14.17 -9.02
N TYR A 43 14.09 13.66 -9.61
CA TYR A 43 15.31 14.44 -9.85
C TYR A 43 15.06 15.66 -10.76
N TYR A 44 14.25 15.54 -11.80
CA TYR A 44 13.83 16.67 -12.64
C TYR A 44 13.17 17.78 -11.82
N HIS A 45 12.40 17.43 -10.78
CA HIS A 45 11.78 18.40 -9.86
C HIS A 45 12.75 18.94 -8.81
N GLU A 46 13.80 18.20 -8.45
CA GLU A 46 14.89 18.65 -7.59
C GLU A 46 15.79 19.71 -8.27
N VAL A 47 16.07 19.55 -9.57
CA VAL A 47 16.93 20.47 -10.33
C VAL A 47 16.35 21.89 -10.35
N ASN A 48 17.21 22.88 -10.08
CA ASN A 48 16.82 24.30 -10.12
C ASN A 48 16.20 24.66 -11.47
N LYS A 49 15.06 25.36 -11.45
CA LYS A 49 14.31 25.82 -12.65
C LYS A 49 15.21 26.46 -13.71
N LYS A 50 16.23 27.24 -13.31
CA LYS A 50 17.18 27.89 -14.23
C LYS A 50 18.12 26.90 -14.94
N LEU A 51 18.45 25.78 -14.29
CA LEU A 51 19.34 24.74 -14.84
C LEU A 51 18.60 23.71 -15.68
N LYS A 52 17.28 23.53 -15.49
CA LYS A 52 16.50 22.53 -16.27
C LYS A 52 16.68 22.65 -17.78
N PRO A 53 16.67 23.85 -18.40
CA PRO A 53 16.92 23.97 -19.84
C PRO A 53 18.33 23.55 -20.24
N LEU A 54 19.33 23.68 -19.37
CA LEU A 54 20.71 23.25 -19.65
C LEU A 54 20.84 21.73 -19.54
N VAL A 55 20.22 21.14 -18.52
CA VAL A 55 20.26 19.69 -18.25
C VAL A 55 19.46 18.89 -19.27
N TYR A 56 18.25 19.34 -19.61
CA TYR A 56 17.28 18.52 -20.34
C TYR A 56 17.08 18.89 -21.81
N ARG A 57 17.92 19.78 -22.37
CA ARG A 57 17.89 20.12 -23.81
C ARG A 57 19.22 19.74 -24.46
N SER A 58 19.16 18.88 -25.48
CA SER A 58 20.33 18.37 -26.21
C SER A 58 21.26 19.47 -26.72
N LYS A 59 20.71 20.58 -27.21
CA LYS A 59 21.49 21.72 -27.73
C LYS A 59 22.39 22.42 -26.70
N ASN A 60 22.20 22.19 -25.40
CA ASN A 60 22.98 22.80 -24.33
C ASN A 60 23.99 21.84 -23.69
N ALA A 61 24.12 20.61 -24.21
CA ALA A 61 24.93 19.56 -23.60
C ALA A 61 26.42 19.92 -23.49
N GLU A 62 27.00 20.49 -24.54
CA GLU A 62 28.41 20.94 -24.54
C GLU A 62 28.62 22.07 -23.52
N THR A 63 27.73 23.05 -23.50
CA THR A 63 27.76 24.16 -22.55
C THR A 63 27.69 23.67 -21.12
N LEU A 64 26.78 22.74 -20.80
CA LEU A 64 26.65 22.17 -19.46
C LEU A 64 27.93 21.43 -19.03
N THR A 65 28.49 20.62 -19.92
CA THR A 65 29.71 19.85 -19.66
C THR A 65 30.90 20.79 -19.38
N SER A 66 30.97 21.92 -20.07
CA SER A 66 32.03 22.92 -19.85
C SER A 66 31.94 23.64 -18.50
N LEU A 67 30.74 23.73 -17.92
CA LEU A 67 30.49 24.43 -16.66
C LEU A 67 30.84 23.60 -15.43
N ASN A 68 31.03 22.28 -15.55
CA ASN A 68 31.38 21.35 -14.47
C ASN A 68 30.55 21.61 -13.18
N LEU A 69 29.24 21.80 -13.34
CA LEU A 69 28.36 22.08 -12.22
C LEU A 69 28.17 20.83 -11.36
N VAL A 70 28.05 21.03 -10.06
CA VAL A 70 27.71 19.96 -9.10
C VAL A 70 26.36 20.23 -8.46
N ASP A 71 25.61 19.17 -8.19
CA ASP A 71 24.34 19.24 -7.47
C ASP A 71 24.55 19.44 -5.96
N ALA A 72 23.46 19.56 -5.20
CA ALA A 72 23.53 19.76 -3.75
C ALA A 72 24.11 18.54 -3.00
N LYS A 73 24.23 17.39 -3.67
CA LYS A 73 24.79 16.14 -3.17
C LYS A 73 26.23 15.92 -3.67
N GLY A 74 26.84 16.92 -4.32
CA GLY A 74 28.21 16.87 -4.84
C GLY A 74 28.38 16.07 -6.13
N ARG A 75 27.30 15.66 -6.80
CA ARG A 75 27.35 14.89 -8.05
C ARG A 75 27.43 15.83 -9.25
N THR A 76 28.25 15.48 -10.23
CA THR A 76 28.34 16.23 -11.49
C THR A 76 26.99 16.26 -12.19
N ILE A 77 26.57 17.45 -12.62
CA ILE A 77 25.33 17.64 -13.39
C ILE A 77 25.64 17.39 -14.86
N GLU A 78 25.16 16.26 -15.35
CA GLU A 78 25.36 15.83 -16.74
C GLU A 78 24.11 16.09 -17.60
N PRO A 79 24.27 16.22 -18.94
CA PRO A 79 23.14 16.29 -19.86
C PRO A 79 22.27 15.04 -19.75
N ARG A 80 20.95 15.22 -19.65
CA ARG A 80 19.96 14.14 -19.49
C ARG A 80 18.80 14.31 -20.46
N LYS A 81 18.06 13.22 -20.69
CA LYS A 81 16.78 13.29 -21.41
C LYS A 81 15.66 13.63 -20.45
N TYR A 82 14.68 14.43 -20.90
CA TYR A 82 13.50 14.72 -20.08
C TYR A 82 12.72 13.41 -19.82
N PRO A 83 12.46 13.04 -18.55
CA PRO A 83 11.87 11.72 -18.24
C PRO A 83 10.38 11.58 -18.58
N GLY A 84 9.68 12.68 -18.89
CA GLY A 84 8.22 12.69 -19.02
C GLY A 84 7.50 12.53 -17.68
N PHE A 85 6.18 12.37 -17.71
CA PHE A 85 5.38 12.06 -16.52
C PHE A 85 5.21 10.54 -16.39
N PRO A 86 5.77 9.89 -15.35
CA PRO A 86 5.69 8.43 -15.22
C PRO A 86 4.26 7.97 -14.92
N SER A 87 3.84 6.84 -15.49
CA SER A 87 2.50 6.28 -15.25
C SER A 87 2.36 5.73 -13.83
N LYS A 88 1.39 6.27 -13.08
CA LYS A 88 1.07 5.81 -11.72
C LYS A 88 0.64 4.34 -11.70
N ASP A 89 -0.17 3.91 -12.66
CA ASP A 89 -0.67 2.52 -12.74
C ASP A 89 0.45 1.52 -13.08
N LYS A 90 1.41 1.91 -13.94
CA LYS A 90 2.61 1.10 -14.18
C LYS A 90 3.47 1.00 -12.93
N PHE A 91 3.57 2.07 -12.15
CA PHE A 91 4.35 2.06 -10.91
C PHE A 91 3.67 1.24 -9.80
N VAL A 92 2.33 1.30 -9.68
CA VAL A 92 1.54 0.35 -8.84
C VAL A 92 1.85 -1.09 -9.25
N THR A 93 1.73 -1.40 -10.55
CA THR A 93 1.99 -2.75 -11.07
C THR A 93 3.42 -3.21 -10.79
N PHE A 94 4.39 -2.29 -10.84
CA PHE A 94 5.77 -2.59 -10.47
C PHE A 94 5.91 -2.94 -8.98
N ILE A 95 5.31 -2.15 -8.07
CA ILE A 95 5.31 -2.43 -6.63
C ILE A 95 4.68 -3.80 -6.34
N ASP A 96 3.53 -4.09 -6.95
CA ASP A 96 2.80 -5.36 -6.74
C ASP A 96 3.64 -6.59 -7.13
N ASN A 97 4.55 -6.42 -8.10
CA ASN A 97 5.38 -7.48 -8.66
C ASN A 97 6.80 -7.54 -8.07
N LEU A 98 7.12 -6.74 -7.06
CA LEU A 98 8.38 -6.90 -6.33
C LEU A 98 8.48 -8.30 -5.72
N LEU A 99 9.70 -8.84 -5.66
CA LEU A 99 9.92 -10.22 -5.25
C LEU A 99 10.51 -10.33 -3.85
N VAL A 100 11.23 -9.31 -3.39
CA VAL A 100 11.88 -9.32 -2.06
C VAL A 100 11.62 -8.04 -1.27
N ALA A 101 11.67 -8.15 0.06
CA ALA A 101 11.41 -7.04 0.97
C ALA A 101 12.39 -5.87 0.80
N ASP A 102 13.66 -6.16 0.51
CA ASP A 102 14.68 -5.11 0.33
C ASP A 102 14.42 -4.23 -0.89
N GLU A 103 13.82 -4.77 -1.96
CA GLU A 103 13.38 -3.98 -3.11
C GLU A 103 12.29 -2.98 -2.68
N LEU A 104 11.35 -3.41 -1.83
CA LEU A 104 10.29 -2.54 -1.32
C LEU A 104 10.86 -1.44 -0.44
N ARG A 105 11.78 -1.76 0.48
CA ARG A 105 12.47 -0.78 1.33
C ARG A 105 13.27 0.23 0.52
N SER A 106 13.86 -0.19 -0.60
CA SER A 106 14.57 0.71 -1.52
C SER A 106 13.66 1.79 -2.12
N LEU A 107 12.34 1.56 -2.16
CA LEU A 107 11.38 2.56 -2.63
C LEU A 107 11.13 3.67 -1.63
N GLU A 108 11.49 3.51 -0.36
CA GLU A 108 11.24 4.54 0.65
C GLU A 108 11.96 5.86 0.31
N SER A 109 13.17 5.81 -0.26
CA SER A 109 13.86 7.02 -0.72
C SER A 109 13.11 7.69 -1.88
N THR A 110 12.61 6.90 -2.84
CA THR A 110 11.80 7.40 -3.95
C THR A 110 10.52 8.07 -3.43
N PHE A 111 9.81 7.43 -2.50
CA PHE A 111 8.61 7.99 -1.90
C PHE A 111 8.90 9.27 -1.09
N LYS A 112 10.01 9.33 -0.34
CA LYS A 112 10.44 10.55 0.37
C LYS A 112 10.74 11.70 -0.59
N ASP A 113 11.42 11.43 -1.70
CA ASP A 113 11.69 12.45 -2.71
C ASP A 113 10.40 12.91 -3.42
N LEU A 114 9.49 11.99 -3.75
CA LEU A 114 8.17 12.34 -4.29
C LEU A 114 7.34 13.15 -3.31
N ASP A 115 7.28 12.77 -2.03
CA ASP A 115 6.55 13.50 -0.99
C ASP A 115 7.06 14.95 -0.86
N ARG A 116 8.39 15.12 -0.92
CA ARG A 116 9.03 16.44 -0.82
C ARG A 116 8.86 17.30 -2.07
N LEU A 117 9.03 16.71 -3.26
CA LEU A 117 9.20 17.45 -4.51
C LEU A 117 7.93 17.51 -5.37
N VAL A 118 7.12 16.45 -5.35
CA VAL A 118 5.93 16.30 -6.20
C VAL A 118 4.82 15.54 -5.44
N PRO A 119 4.30 16.08 -4.31
CA PRO A 119 3.38 15.35 -3.44
C PRO A 119 2.08 14.89 -4.14
N ASP A 120 1.63 15.61 -5.17
CA ASP A 120 0.44 15.25 -5.97
C ASP A 120 0.64 13.98 -6.83
N TYR A 121 1.89 13.53 -6.99
CA TYR A 121 2.18 12.25 -7.61
C TYR A 121 1.75 11.09 -6.71
N LEU A 122 1.97 11.21 -5.39
CA LEU A 122 1.59 10.22 -4.39
C LEU A 122 0.07 10.21 -4.19
N VAL A 123 -0.57 9.17 -4.70
CA VAL A 123 -2.02 8.95 -4.62
C VAL A 123 -2.33 7.73 -3.76
N PRO A 124 -3.54 7.61 -3.21
CA PRO A 124 -3.94 6.45 -2.39
C PRO A 124 -3.66 5.09 -3.03
N SER A 125 -3.80 4.94 -4.35
CA SER A 125 -3.50 3.66 -5.02
C SER A 125 -2.02 3.26 -4.91
N LEU A 126 -1.08 4.21 -5.01
CA LEU A 126 0.36 3.93 -4.87
C LEU A 126 0.73 3.58 -3.43
N VAL A 127 0.20 4.33 -2.47
CA VAL A 127 0.46 4.08 -1.05
C VAL A 127 -0.17 2.77 -0.59
N ASN A 128 -1.37 2.44 -1.07
CA ASN A 128 -2.01 1.17 -0.77
C ASN A 128 -1.26 -0.01 -1.40
N ALA A 129 -0.75 0.11 -2.63
CA ALA A 129 0.09 -0.91 -3.25
C ALA A 129 1.35 -1.18 -2.40
N TYR A 130 2.00 -0.12 -1.93
CA TYR A 130 3.13 -0.22 -0.99
C TYR A 130 2.75 -0.94 0.30
N LEU A 131 1.63 -0.58 0.93
CA LEU A 131 1.15 -1.21 2.17
C LEU A 131 0.77 -2.68 1.99
N TYR A 132 0.07 -3.02 0.92
CA TYR A 132 -0.27 -4.40 0.57
C TYR A 132 1.00 -5.23 0.36
N LYS A 133 1.96 -4.69 -0.38
CA LYS A 133 3.23 -5.39 -0.61
C LYS A 133 4.06 -5.54 0.67
N SER A 134 4.05 -4.51 1.51
CA SER A 134 4.67 -4.55 2.84
C SER A 134 4.04 -5.64 3.71
N ALA A 135 2.71 -5.80 3.65
CA ALA A 135 2.01 -6.89 4.32
C ALA A 135 2.37 -8.27 3.74
N GLU A 136 2.44 -8.44 2.42
CA GLU A 136 2.91 -9.69 1.79
C GLU A 136 4.31 -10.09 2.29
N PHE A 137 5.18 -9.12 2.58
CA PHE A 137 6.53 -9.37 3.11
C PHE A 137 6.62 -9.43 4.64
N GLY A 138 5.50 -9.34 5.38
CA GLY A 138 5.51 -9.36 6.84
C GLY A 138 6.02 -8.09 7.50
N GLU A 139 6.15 -6.99 6.75
CA GLU A 139 6.70 -5.71 7.22
C GLU A 139 5.65 -4.63 7.44
N PHE A 140 4.38 -5.01 7.45
CA PHE A 140 3.25 -4.08 7.46
C PHE A 140 3.38 -2.93 8.47
N TYR A 141 3.83 -3.22 9.69
CA TYR A 141 4.01 -2.19 10.73
C TYR A 141 5.07 -1.15 10.33
N LYS A 142 6.24 -1.60 9.86
CA LYS A 142 7.30 -0.72 9.37
C LYS A 142 6.82 0.09 8.17
N GLY A 143 6.11 -0.56 7.25
CA GLY A 143 5.52 0.11 6.09
C GLY A 143 4.50 1.18 6.48
N LEU A 144 3.67 0.91 7.49
CA LEU A 144 2.67 1.85 8.00
C LEU A 144 3.32 3.04 8.69
N ASP A 145 4.31 2.81 9.55
CA ASP A 145 5.08 3.86 10.22
C ASP A 145 5.78 4.76 9.19
N PHE A 146 6.34 4.16 8.14
CA PHE A 146 6.92 4.89 7.02
C PHE A 146 5.88 5.78 6.33
N VAL A 147 4.71 5.25 5.98
CA VAL A 147 3.64 6.05 5.34
C VAL A 147 3.21 7.23 6.21
N TYR A 148 3.12 7.04 7.53
CA TYR A 148 2.80 8.12 8.46
C TYR A 148 3.91 9.16 8.60
N SER A 149 5.16 8.82 8.26
CA SER A 149 6.27 9.76 8.22
C SER A 149 6.25 10.71 7.02
N LEU A 150 5.44 10.42 5.98
CA LEU A 150 5.31 11.24 4.77
C LEU A 150 4.53 12.53 5.04
N ARG A 151 5.26 13.63 5.22
CA ARG A 151 4.75 14.90 5.77
C ARG A 151 3.74 15.59 4.85
N ASN A 152 3.92 15.51 3.54
CA ASN A 152 3.01 16.17 2.60
C ASN A 152 1.85 15.26 2.22
N TYR A 153 2.10 13.96 2.03
CA TYR A 153 1.11 12.97 1.66
C TYR A 153 0.02 12.80 2.73
N ILE A 154 0.34 12.95 4.02
CA ILE A 154 -0.64 12.83 5.10
C ILE A 154 -1.86 13.77 4.91
N LYS A 155 -1.70 14.88 4.18
CA LYS A 155 -2.79 15.81 3.83
C LYS A 155 -3.75 15.23 2.78
N ASN A 156 -3.26 14.31 1.95
CA ASN A 156 -4.00 13.58 0.91
C ASN A 156 -4.51 12.21 1.40
N PHE A 157 -4.29 11.87 2.67
CA PHE A 157 -4.80 10.65 3.28
C PHE A 157 -6.32 10.60 3.19
N SER A 158 -6.86 9.46 2.76
CA SER A 158 -8.27 9.32 2.37
C SER A 158 -8.90 8.05 2.92
N SER A 159 -10.23 7.92 2.77
CA SER A 159 -10.97 6.69 3.09
C SER A 159 -10.35 5.45 2.45
N ARG A 160 -9.84 5.53 1.21
CA ARG A 160 -9.16 4.40 0.56
C ARG A 160 -7.94 3.89 1.32
N ASN A 161 -7.22 4.76 2.03
CA ASN A 161 -6.08 4.35 2.86
C ASN A 161 -6.56 3.70 4.15
N VAL A 162 -7.62 4.23 4.77
CA VAL A 162 -8.27 3.62 5.94
C VAL A 162 -8.77 2.22 5.59
N ASP A 163 -9.41 2.07 4.44
CA ASP A 163 -9.94 0.79 3.95
C ASP A 163 -8.82 -0.24 3.74
N CYS A 164 -7.69 0.17 3.15
CA CYS A 164 -6.51 -0.68 2.98
C CYS A 164 -5.93 -1.16 4.33
N ILE A 165 -5.79 -0.25 5.29
CA ILE A 165 -5.33 -0.59 6.65
C ILE A 165 -6.33 -1.52 7.32
N SER A 166 -7.62 -1.24 7.20
CA SER A 166 -8.72 -2.05 7.75
C SER A 166 -8.69 -3.46 7.16
N LEU A 167 -8.48 -3.60 5.85
CA LEU A 167 -8.35 -4.89 5.18
C LEU A 167 -7.17 -5.72 5.71
N ILE A 168 -6.00 -5.10 5.88
CA ILE A 168 -4.83 -5.82 6.41
C ILE A 168 -5.06 -6.21 7.88
N ARG A 169 -5.72 -5.35 8.66
CA ARG A 169 -6.13 -5.68 10.04
C ARG A 169 -7.17 -6.80 10.08
N TYR A 170 -8.06 -6.88 9.11
CA TYR A 170 -9.01 -7.97 8.98
C TYR A 170 -8.32 -9.32 8.79
N ILE A 171 -7.33 -9.37 7.89
CA ILE A 171 -6.50 -10.56 7.68
C ILE A 171 -5.75 -10.91 8.97
N GLN A 172 -5.22 -9.91 9.67
CA GLN A 172 -4.53 -10.13 10.95
C GLN A 172 -5.44 -10.74 12.01
N ILE A 173 -6.63 -10.15 12.24
CA ILE A 173 -7.61 -10.65 13.20
C ILE A 173 -7.99 -12.09 12.85
N SER A 174 -8.14 -12.38 11.56
CA SER A 174 -8.50 -13.71 11.07
C SER A 174 -7.42 -14.75 11.33
N LYS A 175 -6.15 -14.42 11.05
CA LYS A 175 -5.03 -15.35 11.21
C LYS A 175 -4.56 -15.53 12.65
N GLN A 176 -4.67 -14.48 13.46
CA GLN A 176 -4.22 -14.50 14.87
C GLN A 176 -5.37 -14.79 15.84
N GLU A 177 -6.58 -14.99 15.34
CA GLU A 177 -7.79 -15.22 16.15
C GLU A 177 -8.01 -14.14 17.22
N ILE A 178 -7.80 -12.87 16.86
CA ILE A 178 -7.98 -11.75 17.79
C ILE A 178 -9.46 -11.62 18.15
N SER A 179 -9.75 -11.53 19.44
CA SER A 179 -11.11 -11.51 20.00
C SER A 179 -11.47 -10.23 20.77
N ASP A 180 -10.58 -9.23 20.82
CA ASP A 180 -10.76 -7.99 21.59
C ASP A 180 -11.12 -6.79 20.67
N LEU A 181 -12.31 -6.22 20.82
CA LEU A 181 -12.72 -5.01 20.09
C LEU A 181 -11.80 -3.80 20.30
N LYS A 182 -11.16 -3.66 21.48
CA LYS A 182 -10.20 -2.57 21.74
C LYS A 182 -9.01 -2.62 20.77
N PHE A 183 -8.75 -3.79 20.19
CA PHE A 183 -7.80 -3.92 19.10
C PHE A 183 -8.21 -3.05 17.90
N ILE A 184 -9.46 -3.12 17.45
CA ILE A 184 -9.94 -2.31 16.32
C ILE A 184 -9.86 -0.83 16.67
N GLU A 185 -10.37 -0.44 17.84
CA GLU A 185 -10.38 0.97 18.27
C GLU A 185 -8.96 1.54 18.33
N SER A 186 -8.04 0.83 18.97
CA SER A 186 -6.65 1.28 19.08
C SER A 186 -5.96 1.38 17.72
N LYS A 187 -6.15 0.39 16.83
CA LYS A 187 -5.46 0.34 15.54
C LYS A 187 -6.09 1.23 14.47
N LEU A 188 -7.38 1.56 14.56
CA LEU A 188 -8.07 2.41 13.58
C LEU A 188 -8.28 3.85 14.04
N SER A 189 -8.11 4.17 15.33
CA SER A 189 -8.29 5.54 15.85
C SER A 189 -7.48 6.58 15.08
N PHE A 190 -6.20 6.33 14.85
CA PHE A 190 -5.31 7.25 14.15
C PHE A 190 -5.63 7.35 12.64
N PRO A 191 -5.73 6.25 11.86
CA PRO A 191 -6.15 6.35 10.45
C PRO A 191 -7.50 7.08 10.27
N ASN A 192 -8.48 6.82 11.14
CA ASN A 192 -9.79 7.48 11.07
C ASN A 192 -9.69 8.99 11.33
N LYS A 193 -8.86 9.42 12.28
CA LYS A 193 -8.60 10.86 12.55
C LYS A 193 -7.94 11.57 11.37
N LEU A 194 -7.13 10.86 10.58
CA LEU A 194 -6.48 11.43 9.41
C LEU A 194 -7.43 11.61 8.23
N ASN A 195 -8.50 10.82 8.15
CA ASN A 195 -9.46 10.90 7.06
C ASN A 195 -10.43 12.08 7.21
N LYS A 196 -10.02 13.25 6.71
CA LYS A 196 -10.81 14.49 6.77
C LYS A 196 -12.09 14.49 5.93
N LYS A 197 -12.21 13.57 4.95
CA LYS A 197 -13.33 13.53 3.99
C LYS A 197 -14.53 12.72 4.48
N GLY A 198 -14.48 12.23 5.72
CA GLY A 198 -15.52 11.39 6.31
C GLY A 198 -15.42 9.92 5.93
N ILE A 199 -16.16 9.09 6.64
CA ILE A 199 -16.18 7.63 6.47
C ILE A 199 -17.13 7.28 5.33
N SER A 200 -16.61 6.63 4.28
CA SER A 200 -17.42 6.17 3.15
C SER A 200 -18.20 4.90 3.49
N ASP A 201 -19.24 4.56 2.73
CA ASP A 201 -19.99 3.31 2.97
C ASP A 201 -19.12 2.06 2.81
N LEU A 202 -18.15 2.09 1.89
CA LEU A 202 -17.13 1.05 1.78
C LEU A 202 -16.27 0.95 3.05
N THR A 203 -15.92 2.09 3.65
CA THR A 203 -15.18 2.12 4.93
C THR A 203 -16.02 1.55 6.08
N LYS A 204 -17.31 1.85 6.12
CA LYS A 204 -18.24 1.26 7.09
C LYS A 204 -18.36 -0.25 6.90
N LEU A 205 -18.47 -0.73 5.65
CA LEU A 205 -18.53 -2.16 5.33
C LEU A 205 -17.29 -2.92 5.81
N ILE A 206 -16.08 -2.40 5.56
CA ILE A 206 -14.86 -3.08 6.04
C ILE A 206 -14.72 -3.00 7.56
N GLN A 207 -15.17 -1.91 8.21
CA GLN A 207 -15.19 -1.81 9.68
C GLN A 207 -16.19 -2.80 10.30
N LEU A 208 -17.36 -2.97 9.70
CA LEU A 208 -18.33 -4.00 10.07
C LEU A 208 -17.73 -5.40 9.90
N SER A 209 -16.95 -5.62 8.84
CA SER A 209 -16.27 -6.90 8.60
C SER A 209 -15.28 -7.24 9.73
N LEU A 210 -14.57 -6.24 10.25
CA LEU A 210 -13.66 -6.42 11.40
C LEU A 210 -14.40 -6.83 12.66
N ILE A 211 -15.53 -6.18 12.97
CA ILE A 211 -16.35 -6.47 14.14
C ILE A 211 -16.91 -7.88 14.06
N ASN A 212 -17.47 -8.25 12.91
CA ASN A 212 -18.00 -9.59 12.67
C ASN A 212 -16.93 -10.66 12.88
N LYS A 213 -15.70 -10.40 12.43
CA LYS A 213 -14.60 -11.34 12.61
C LYS A 213 -14.14 -11.48 14.06
N ILE A 214 -14.14 -10.39 14.82
CA ILE A 214 -13.86 -10.45 16.26
C ILE A 214 -14.94 -11.24 17.00
N TYR A 215 -16.21 -11.01 16.67
CA TYR A 215 -17.33 -11.76 17.22
C TYR A 215 -17.23 -13.26 16.88
N SER A 216 -16.91 -13.63 15.64
CA SER A 216 -16.76 -15.05 15.29
C SER A 216 -15.60 -15.74 16.01
N ASN A 217 -14.57 -14.99 16.41
CA ASN A 217 -13.49 -15.51 17.25
C ASN A 217 -13.86 -15.59 18.75
N ASN A 218 -14.95 -14.95 19.20
CA ASN A 218 -15.38 -14.94 20.60
C ASN A 218 -16.91 -14.86 20.74
N SER A 219 -17.53 -16.03 20.88
CA SER A 219 -18.97 -16.20 21.02
C SER A 219 -19.59 -15.57 22.29
N ASN A 220 -18.77 -15.18 23.27
CA ASN A 220 -19.26 -14.50 24.48
C ASN A 220 -19.41 -12.99 24.28
N PHE A 221 -18.99 -12.48 23.13
CA PHE A 221 -19.18 -11.08 22.78
C PHE A 221 -20.62 -10.89 22.31
N GLU A 222 -21.41 -10.01 22.92
CA GLU A 222 -22.69 -9.60 22.31
C GLU A 222 -22.40 -8.65 21.14
N LEU A 223 -23.06 -8.84 19.99
CA LEU A 223 -23.09 -7.92 18.82
C LEU A 223 -23.78 -6.58 19.20
N ASN A 224 -23.35 -5.95 20.29
CA ASN A 224 -23.95 -4.77 20.86
C ASN A 224 -23.68 -3.51 20.03
N LYS A 225 -24.51 -2.49 20.30
CA LYS A 225 -24.56 -1.08 19.86
C LYS A 225 -23.72 -0.64 18.63
N ILE A 226 -22.40 -0.86 18.61
CA ILE A 226 -21.53 -0.49 17.47
C ILE A 226 -21.96 -1.18 16.18
N ASN A 227 -22.32 -2.47 16.24
CA ASN A 227 -22.88 -3.17 15.09
C ASN A 227 -24.21 -2.53 14.66
N SER A 228 -25.10 -2.21 15.62
CA SER A 228 -26.39 -1.57 15.33
C SER A 228 -26.24 -0.16 14.73
N GLU A 229 -25.28 0.66 15.17
CA GLU A 229 -25.02 2.00 14.63
C GLU A 229 -24.47 1.93 13.21
N LEU A 230 -23.53 1.00 12.95
CA LEU A 230 -22.99 0.79 11.62
C LEU A 230 -24.07 0.24 10.67
N MET A 231 -24.86 -0.75 11.11
CA MET A 231 -25.97 -1.30 10.36
C MET A 231 -27.03 -0.24 10.05
N GLU A 232 -27.40 0.60 11.02
CA GLU A 232 -28.32 1.73 10.82
C GLU A 232 -27.77 2.69 9.75
N SER A 233 -26.49 3.03 9.85
CA SER A 233 -25.82 3.91 8.88
C SER A 233 -25.63 3.31 7.49
N LEU A 234 -25.83 1.99 7.35
CA LEU A 234 -25.77 1.23 6.11
C LEU A 234 -27.16 0.89 5.56
N LYS A 235 -28.26 1.22 6.25
CA LYS A 235 -29.62 1.07 5.68
C LYS A 235 -29.79 1.87 4.39
N THR A 236 -29.19 3.07 4.34
CA THR A 236 -29.19 3.94 3.14
C THR A 236 -28.19 3.52 2.06
N PHE A 237 -27.41 2.46 2.29
CA PHE A 237 -26.52 1.94 1.27
C PHE A 237 -27.35 1.40 0.10
N GLU A 238 -27.10 1.91 -1.11
CA GLU A 238 -27.83 1.51 -2.32
C GLU A 238 -27.10 0.42 -3.12
N GLY A 239 -25.99 -0.10 -2.59
CA GLY A 239 -25.09 -0.96 -3.35
C GLY A 239 -24.13 -0.19 -4.25
N ILE A 240 -23.30 -0.94 -4.97
CA ILE A 240 -22.31 -0.38 -5.91
C ILE A 240 -22.89 -0.44 -7.31
N LYS A 241 -23.30 0.71 -7.84
CA LYS A 241 -23.97 0.80 -9.14
C LYS A 241 -22.98 0.67 -10.30
N VAL A 242 -23.12 -0.38 -11.08
CA VAL A 242 -22.45 -0.55 -12.38
C VAL A 242 -23.32 0.12 -13.44
N LYS A 243 -22.74 1.06 -14.21
CA LYS A 243 -23.53 1.90 -15.15
C LYS A 243 -23.90 1.16 -16.45
N ASP A 244 -23.00 0.36 -16.99
CA ASP A 244 -23.20 -0.40 -18.22
C ASP A 244 -22.35 -1.67 -18.17
N GLU A 245 -22.96 -2.78 -17.78
CA GLU A 245 -22.28 -4.07 -17.61
C GLU A 245 -21.68 -4.57 -18.93
N LYS A 246 -22.41 -4.40 -20.04
CA LYS A 246 -21.98 -4.85 -21.37
C LYS A 246 -20.78 -4.06 -21.87
N LEU A 247 -20.80 -2.75 -21.68
CA LEU A 247 -19.67 -1.90 -22.06
C LEU A 247 -18.43 -2.22 -21.22
N GLU A 248 -18.59 -2.49 -19.91
CA GLU A 248 -17.45 -2.81 -19.06
C GLU A 248 -16.76 -4.13 -19.46
N LEU A 249 -17.50 -5.09 -20.04
CA LEU A 249 -16.93 -6.35 -20.56
C LEU A 249 -16.07 -6.17 -21.81
N THR A 250 -16.07 -4.99 -22.46
CA THR A 250 -15.19 -4.73 -23.63
C THR A 250 -13.72 -4.54 -23.26
N GLU A 251 -13.45 -4.03 -22.06
CA GLU A 251 -12.10 -3.85 -21.52
C GLU A 251 -11.99 -4.51 -20.13
N PRO A 252 -12.14 -5.85 -20.04
CA PRO A 252 -12.43 -6.54 -18.79
C PRO A 252 -11.34 -6.35 -17.74
N LEU A 253 -10.06 -6.44 -18.12
CA LEU A 253 -8.93 -6.25 -17.21
C LEU A 253 -8.88 -4.83 -16.62
N LYS A 254 -9.11 -3.81 -17.45
CA LYS A 254 -9.08 -2.41 -17.04
C LYS A 254 -10.24 -2.10 -16.09
N ASN A 255 -11.44 -2.57 -16.42
CA ASN A 255 -12.62 -2.37 -15.58
C ASN A 255 -12.56 -3.19 -14.29
N TYR A 256 -12.02 -4.41 -14.32
CA TYR A 256 -11.74 -5.17 -13.11
C TYR A 256 -10.77 -4.41 -12.18
N LYS A 257 -9.65 -3.90 -12.73
CA LYS A 257 -8.69 -3.08 -11.96
C LYS A 257 -9.32 -1.82 -11.38
N ARG A 258 -10.21 -1.16 -12.13
CA ARG A 258 -10.97 0.01 -11.64
C ARG A 258 -11.80 -0.32 -10.39
N TRP A 259 -12.37 -1.51 -10.34
CA TRP A 259 -13.21 -1.98 -9.23
C TRP A 259 -12.46 -2.69 -8.11
N SER A 260 -11.15 -2.95 -8.28
CA SER A 260 -10.30 -3.70 -7.33
C SER A 260 -10.52 -3.35 -5.86
N HIS A 261 -10.55 -2.06 -5.53
CA HIS A 261 -10.76 -1.59 -4.15
C HIS A 261 -12.11 -2.01 -3.56
N ALA A 262 -13.19 -1.85 -4.33
CA ALA A 262 -14.53 -2.24 -3.91
C ALA A 262 -14.65 -3.76 -3.82
N ILE A 263 -14.07 -4.50 -4.77
CA ILE A 263 -14.04 -5.97 -4.78
C ILE A 263 -13.44 -6.47 -3.46
N LEU A 264 -12.25 -5.99 -3.09
CA LEU A 264 -11.58 -6.37 -1.84
C LEU A 264 -12.45 -6.21 -0.60
N ILE A 265 -13.13 -5.07 -0.48
CA ILE A 265 -13.99 -4.76 0.66
C ILE A 265 -15.22 -5.67 0.68
N THR A 266 -15.84 -5.90 -0.48
CA THR A 266 -17.00 -6.77 -0.57
C THR A 266 -16.66 -8.24 -0.34
N GLU A 267 -15.47 -8.69 -0.74
CA GLU A 267 -14.97 -10.04 -0.45
C GLU A 267 -14.71 -10.22 1.05
N ALA A 268 -14.03 -9.26 1.70
CA ALA A 268 -13.81 -9.30 3.15
C ALA A 268 -15.12 -9.26 3.95
N PHE A 269 -16.11 -8.47 3.50
CA PHE A 269 -17.43 -8.45 4.12
C PHE A 269 -18.15 -9.79 4.00
N LYS A 270 -18.19 -10.37 2.79
CA LYS A 270 -18.78 -11.70 2.58
C LYS A 270 -18.09 -12.78 3.42
N ASP A 271 -16.76 -12.76 3.45
CA ASP A 271 -15.96 -13.68 4.29
C ASP A 271 -16.29 -13.53 5.77
N SER A 272 -16.41 -12.29 6.27
CA SER A 272 -16.77 -12.01 7.65
C SER A 272 -18.15 -12.54 8.02
N VAL A 273 -19.16 -12.35 7.16
CA VAL A 273 -20.53 -12.82 7.40
C VAL A 273 -20.57 -14.34 7.37
N ASN A 274 -19.90 -14.98 6.41
CA ASN A 274 -19.83 -16.44 6.33
C ASN A 274 -19.16 -17.08 7.55
N SER A 275 -18.33 -16.33 8.29
CA SER A 275 -17.70 -16.80 9.53
C SER A 275 -18.60 -16.76 10.76
N LEU A 276 -19.77 -16.12 10.67
CA LEU A 276 -20.74 -16.02 11.77
C LEU A 276 -21.63 -17.26 11.86
N PRO A 277 -22.22 -17.54 13.04
CA PRO A 277 -23.30 -18.53 13.18
C PRO A 277 -24.47 -18.23 12.22
N SER A 278 -25.13 -19.27 11.69
CA SER A 278 -26.17 -19.14 10.66
C SER A 278 -27.35 -18.24 11.06
N GLU A 279 -27.70 -18.19 12.35
CA GLU A 279 -28.76 -17.30 12.84
C GLU A 279 -28.35 -15.83 12.73
N GLU A 280 -27.10 -15.51 13.05
CA GLU A 280 -26.55 -14.16 12.95
C GLU A 280 -26.32 -13.72 11.49
N GLN A 281 -26.11 -14.66 10.56
CA GLN A 281 -25.98 -14.33 9.13
C GLN A 281 -27.24 -13.65 8.58
N LYS A 282 -28.43 -14.02 9.10
CA LYS A 282 -29.73 -13.54 8.59
C LYS A 282 -29.86 -12.02 8.68
N GLN A 283 -29.25 -11.38 9.68
CA GLN A 283 -29.31 -9.92 9.86
C GLN A 283 -28.62 -9.14 8.72
N TYR A 284 -27.74 -9.79 7.95
CA TYR A 284 -26.99 -9.18 6.85
C TYR A 284 -27.60 -9.43 5.47
N THR A 285 -28.72 -10.16 5.39
CA THR A 285 -29.34 -10.57 4.11
C THR A 285 -29.60 -9.37 3.18
N GLU A 286 -30.18 -8.29 3.69
CA GLU A 286 -30.47 -7.09 2.87
C GLU A 286 -29.20 -6.46 2.29
N LEU A 287 -28.12 -6.38 3.08
CA LEU A 287 -26.84 -5.84 2.62
C LEU A 287 -26.18 -6.77 1.60
N LEU A 288 -26.24 -8.08 1.82
CA LEU A 288 -25.73 -9.06 0.87
C LEU A 288 -26.47 -8.98 -0.46
N ASP A 289 -27.80 -8.82 -0.44
CA ASP A 289 -28.62 -8.66 -1.65
C ASP A 289 -28.24 -7.40 -2.43
N LYS A 290 -27.95 -6.28 -1.74
CA LYS A 290 -27.48 -5.03 -2.36
C LYS A 290 -26.08 -5.15 -2.98
N ILE A 291 -25.21 -6.00 -2.42
CA ILE A 291 -23.84 -6.23 -2.92
C ILE A 291 -23.82 -7.26 -4.05
N GLN A 292 -24.79 -8.18 -4.08
CA GLN A 292 -24.75 -9.34 -4.95
C GLN A 292 -24.69 -9.04 -6.46
N PRO A 293 -25.42 -8.04 -7.00
CA PRO A 293 -25.29 -7.66 -8.42
C PRO A 293 -23.86 -7.25 -8.79
N PHE A 294 -23.23 -6.41 -7.97
CA PHE A 294 -21.84 -5.97 -8.17
C PHE A 294 -20.87 -7.16 -8.10
N ALA A 295 -21.06 -8.07 -7.15
CA ALA A 295 -20.21 -9.25 -7.02
C ALA A 295 -20.33 -10.20 -8.22
N LYS A 296 -21.54 -10.37 -8.78
CA LYS A 296 -21.75 -11.17 -10.00
C LYS A 296 -21.02 -10.53 -11.19
N HIS A 297 -21.24 -9.24 -11.44
CA HIS A 297 -20.58 -8.52 -12.54
C HIS A 297 -19.05 -8.56 -12.43
N THR A 298 -18.50 -8.36 -11.24
CA THR A 298 -17.04 -8.39 -11.03
C THR A 298 -16.44 -9.79 -11.18
N ALA A 299 -17.18 -10.85 -10.86
CA ALA A 299 -16.76 -12.23 -11.16
C ALA A 299 -16.73 -12.49 -12.68
N GLU A 300 -17.67 -11.95 -13.45
CA GLU A 300 -17.65 -12.02 -14.92
C GLU A 300 -16.45 -11.26 -15.50
N LEU A 301 -16.18 -10.05 -15.00
CA LEU A 301 -14.98 -9.29 -15.37
C LEU A 301 -13.69 -10.06 -15.03
N GLN A 302 -13.61 -10.68 -13.85
CA GLN A 302 -12.45 -11.47 -13.44
C GLN A 302 -12.19 -12.62 -14.42
N LYS A 303 -13.25 -13.37 -14.76
CA LYS A 303 -13.20 -14.49 -15.69
C LYS A 303 -12.79 -14.02 -17.09
N ALA A 304 -13.41 -12.96 -17.59
CA ALA A 304 -13.09 -12.38 -18.91
C ALA A 304 -11.66 -11.81 -18.98
N ALA A 305 -11.12 -11.34 -17.84
CA ALA A 305 -9.76 -10.85 -17.73
C ALA A 305 -8.70 -11.94 -17.52
N ASN A 306 -9.10 -13.22 -17.44
CA ASN A 306 -8.23 -14.37 -17.12
C ASN A 306 -7.43 -14.16 -15.81
N ILE A 307 -8.08 -13.63 -14.78
CA ILE A 307 -7.47 -13.44 -13.46
C ILE A 307 -7.82 -14.66 -12.59
N GLU A 308 -6.82 -15.50 -12.34
CA GLU A 308 -7.01 -16.77 -11.60
C GLU A 308 -7.43 -16.55 -10.15
N GLU A 309 -6.81 -15.58 -9.46
CA GLU A 309 -7.01 -15.33 -8.04
C GLU A 309 -7.30 -13.86 -7.76
N SER A 310 -8.28 -13.59 -6.88
CA SER A 310 -8.57 -12.23 -6.42
C SER A 310 -7.47 -11.71 -5.49
N LEU A 311 -7.27 -10.39 -5.48
CA LEU A 311 -6.24 -9.78 -4.63
C LEU A 311 -6.51 -10.06 -3.13
N PHE A 312 -7.77 -10.21 -2.71
CA PHE A 312 -8.11 -10.57 -1.34
C PHE A 312 -7.55 -11.93 -0.98
N LYS A 313 -7.80 -12.96 -1.80
CA LYS A 313 -7.29 -14.32 -1.59
C LYS A 313 -5.77 -14.36 -1.59
N LYS A 314 -5.13 -13.66 -2.55
CA LYS A 314 -3.67 -13.53 -2.61
C LYS A 314 -3.10 -12.92 -1.32
N LEU A 315 -3.68 -11.81 -0.83
CA LEU A 315 -3.24 -11.16 0.40
C LEU A 315 -3.46 -12.05 1.62
N TYR A 316 -4.63 -12.69 1.70
CA TYR A 316 -4.95 -13.61 2.78
C TYR A 316 -3.97 -14.78 2.80
N ALA A 317 -3.59 -15.34 1.65
CA ALA A 317 -2.59 -16.41 1.58
C ALA A 317 -1.19 -15.94 1.98
N LYS A 318 -0.71 -14.83 1.40
CA LYS A 318 0.69 -14.41 1.47
C LYS A 318 1.09 -13.62 2.71
N THR A 319 0.15 -12.95 3.39
CA THR A 319 0.50 -12.09 4.53
C THR A 319 0.85 -12.94 5.76
N PRO A 320 2.09 -12.96 6.26
CA PRO A 320 2.48 -13.80 7.38
C PRO A 320 2.08 -13.13 8.70
N PHE A 321 0.84 -13.36 9.11
CA PHE A 321 0.43 -13.14 10.49
C PHE A 321 0.34 -14.50 11.16
N GLU A 322 1.23 -14.75 12.11
CA GLU A 322 1.24 -15.99 12.89
C GLU A 322 0.48 -15.77 14.20
N LYS A 323 -0.30 -16.77 14.60
CA LYS A 323 -0.90 -16.82 15.93
C LYS A 323 0.25 -16.86 16.93
N LYS A 324 0.37 -15.83 17.78
CA LYS A 324 1.32 -15.89 18.89
C LYS A 324 0.86 -17.01 19.80
N GLU A 325 1.70 -18.02 20.01
CA GLU A 325 1.47 -18.99 21.08
C GLU A 325 1.33 -18.22 22.41
N PRO A 326 0.39 -18.59 23.28
CA PRO A 326 0.32 -18.00 24.60
C PRO A 326 1.67 -18.24 25.26
N VAL A 327 2.35 -17.15 25.66
CA VAL A 327 3.51 -17.25 26.52
C VAL A 327 3.01 -17.94 27.78
N VAL A 328 3.41 -19.19 27.99
CA VAL A 328 3.23 -19.87 29.26
C VAL A 328 4.05 -19.04 30.25
N GLU A 329 3.39 -18.11 30.94
CA GLU A 329 3.95 -17.50 32.13
C GLU A 329 4.28 -18.66 33.05
N ALA A 330 5.57 -18.98 33.16
CA ALA A 330 6.05 -19.85 34.19
C ALA A 330 5.59 -19.23 35.50
N SER A 331 4.59 -19.86 36.12
CA SER A 331 4.17 -19.55 37.47
C SER A 331 5.40 -19.72 38.34
N GLU A 332 6.05 -18.61 38.70
CA GLU A 332 6.90 -18.58 39.88
C GLU A 332 5.97 -18.90 41.06
N GLU A 333 5.99 -20.17 41.47
CA GLU A 333 5.48 -20.55 42.78
C GLU A 333 6.18 -19.66 43.82
N PRO A 334 5.43 -18.98 44.71
CA PRO A 334 6.06 -18.34 45.84
C PRO A 334 6.62 -19.46 46.71
N ALA A 335 7.95 -19.47 46.88
CA ALA A 335 8.61 -20.33 47.85
C ALA A 335 7.97 -20.08 49.23
N ALA A 336 7.18 -21.05 49.68
CA ALA A 336 6.62 -21.06 51.02
C ALA A 336 7.75 -21.30 52.02
N ASP A 337 7.67 -20.58 53.13
CA ASP A 337 8.54 -20.66 54.30
C ASP A 337 8.89 -22.10 54.71
N ALA A 338 10.17 -22.29 55.06
CA ALA A 338 10.57 -23.24 56.08
C ALA A 338 11.52 -22.52 57.05
N ALA A 339 10.93 -21.96 58.11
CA ALA A 339 11.63 -21.82 59.38
C ALA A 339 11.79 -23.22 60.00
N GLU A 340 12.99 -23.59 60.43
CA GLU A 340 13.27 -24.07 61.81
C GLU A 340 14.72 -24.55 62.00
N GLU A 341 15.29 -24.08 63.11
CA GLU A 341 16.32 -24.67 63.99
C GLU A 341 17.75 -24.96 63.45
N LYS A 342 18.69 -24.06 63.80
CA LYS A 342 19.59 -24.24 64.95
C LYS A 342 20.35 -22.98 65.33
#